data_AF-A0A0Q9F458-F1
#
_entry.id   AF-A0A0Q9F458-F1
#
_cell.length_a   1.000
_cell.length_b   1.000
_cell.length_c   1.000
_cell.angle_alpha   90.00
_cell.angle_beta   90.00
_cell.angle_gamma   90.00
#
_symmetry.space_group_name_H-M   'P 1'
#
loop_
_entity.id
_entity.type
_entity.pdbx_description
1 polymer ?
#
loop_
_entity_poly.entity_id
_entity_poly.type
_entity_poly.pdbx_seq_one_letter_code
_entity_poly.pdbx_strand_id
1 'polypeptide(L)'
;MPYQFEDVDLNSGKTVTLVSWEDLSPPEHGAKLRNKPWTDSDTRSSVGFYDSTVEYMRNDWAFEKMSPQLVGNDHGKVVLFHNAQTDTWHSTDALDIDHKTQVLEHFDNLGVQTHADAHKAYNDVSNLRMLPAVVNRARDSADLVYGTYGPNSPEWQEWVDKRLSFDAKADHPEFDEDRDLARRTAKTTGAQWAPEDGRKGLAFDAKVAGKWYEAQLAQAYAGSVHMKSPTTGNITEVPLFKCDASGQLLTRDALDIDHRIPFEILAQEMMKYADNGVATKANALDAYNETSNLRLVGRSANSSHEWELNGLGQFRDDVEIKPLPGDYSEDQMVVSGNMRDEIRSTVRQVYGGIGSMQEGSFGGQPFGMPQPQRAILLNDGRHPDHPLYCNALKCVQDEYKGLLPQQQEVLASSVALFAKQNHMPDISRVVSHEGNLYAVRDHGFSGARDVVSHPEQAMLNRTVEQNTQEIANVAAPTQQSWQQAQQQNRGLVQ
;
A
#
# COMPACT_ATOMS: atom_id res chain seq x y z
N MET A 1 -1.20 -5.65 -28.69
CA MET A 1 -1.91 -5.80 -27.40
C MET A 1 -0.82 -5.93 -26.35
N PRO A 2 -0.93 -5.24 -25.21
CA PRO A 2 0.04 -5.37 -24.11
C PRO A 2 -0.02 -6.76 -23.45
N TYR A 3 -1.06 -7.55 -23.71
CA TYR A 3 -1.22 -8.90 -23.19
C TYR A 3 -1.29 -9.97 -24.28
N GLN A 4 -1.04 -11.22 -23.89
CA GLN A 4 -1.21 -12.43 -24.70
C GLN A 4 -1.89 -13.52 -23.89
N PHE A 5 -2.81 -14.25 -24.52
CA PHE A 5 -3.44 -15.41 -23.90
C PHE A 5 -2.71 -16.69 -24.25
N GLU A 6 -2.61 -17.58 -23.28
CA GLU A 6 -2.05 -18.92 -23.42
C GLU A 6 -3.05 -19.93 -22.89
N ASP A 7 -3.41 -20.90 -23.73
CA ASP A 7 -4.20 -22.06 -23.32
C ASP A 7 -3.28 -23.10 -22.72
N VAL A 8 -3.51 -23.43 -21.44
CA VAL A 8 -2.66 -24.32 -20.66
C VAL A 8 -3.45 -25.54 -20.20
N ASP A 9 -2.91 -26.72 -20.50
CA ASP A 9 -3.50 -27.97 -20.05
C ASP A 9 -3.21 -28.23 -18.56
N LEU A 10 -4.23 -28.76 -17.89
CA LEU A 10 -4.19 -29.31 -16.54
C LEU A 10 -3.93 -30.82 -16.60
N ASN A 11 -3.57 -31.41 -15.46
CA ASN A 11 -3.37 -32.87 -15.36
C ASN A 11 -4.65 -33.67 -15.67
N SER A 12 -5.83 -33.07 -15.55
CA SER A 12 -7.11 -33.68 -15.93
C SER A 12 -7.32 -33.78 -17.45
N GLY A 13 -6.47 -33.14 -18.25
CA GLY A 13 -6.65 -32.97 -19.69
C GLY A 13 -7.64 -31.87 -20.07
N LYS A 14 -8.14 -31.10 -19.10
CA LYS A 14 -8.89 -29.86 -19.35
C LYS A 14 -7.93 -28.69 -19.50
N THR A 15 -8.39 -27.65 -20.17
CA THR A 15 -7.59 -26.47 -20.51
C THR A 15 -8.13 -25.25 -19.80
N VAL A 16 -7.23 -24.37 -19.37
CA VAL A 16 -7.54 -23.04 -18.81
C VAL A 16 -6.84 -21.98 -19.63
N THR A 17 -7.37 -20.76 -19.65
CA THR A 17 -6.74 -19.65 -20.35
C THR A 17 -6.00 -18.76 -19.35
N LEU A 18 -4.68 -18.69 -19.47
CA LEU A 18 -3.83 -17.79 -18.69
C LEU A 18 -3.46 -16.56 -19.51
N VAL A 19 -2.92 -15.55 -18.85
CA VAL A 19 -2.52 -14.30 -19.49
C VAL A 19 -1.10 -13.92 -19.12
N SER A 20 -0.31 -13.57 -20.13
CA SER A 20 0.93 -12.80 -20.00
C SER A 20 0.60 -11.33 -20.25
N TRP A 21 1.21 -10.44 -19.48
CA TRP A 21 0.99 -9.00 -19.53
C TRP A 21 2.34 -8.29 -19.54
N GLU A 22 2.63 -7.57 -20.63
CA GLU A 22 3.95 -6.99 -20.92
C GLU A 22 5.09 -8.02 -20.78
N ASP A 23 5.98 -7.84 -19.80
CA ASP A 23 7.08 -8.74 -19.48
C ASP A 23 6.72 -9.77 -18.38
N LEU A 24 5.53 -9.68 -17.79
CA LEU A 24 5.02 -10.61 -16.79
C LEU A 24 4.37 -11.81 -17.46
N SER A 25 4.90 -13.00 -17.21
CA SER A 25 4.32 -14.27 -17.66
C SER A 25 3.78 -15.06 -16.47
N PRO A 26 2.75 -15.92 -16.68
CA PRO A 26 2.34 -16.89 -15.68
C PRO A 26 3.54 -17.70 -15.18
N PRO A 27 3.71 -17.89 -13.86
CA PRO A 27 4.87 -18.57 -13.33
C PRO A 27 4.88 -20.05 -13.69
N GLU A 28 6.05 -20.57 -14.04
CA GLU A 28 6.25 -22.01 -14.12
C GLU A 28 6.31 -22.62 -12.71
N HIS A 29 5.36 -23.50 -12.39
CA HIS A 29 5.36 -24.18 -11.10
C HIS A 29 6.44 -25.25 -11.01
N GLY A 30 7.28 -25.19 -9.97
CA GLY A 30 8.27 -26.22 -9.68
C GLY A 30 7.67 -27.57 -9.27
N ALA A 31 8.53 -28.59 -9.20
CA ALA A 31 8.14 -29.97 -8.88
C ALA A 31 7.34 -30.11 -7.57
N LYS A 32 7.60 -29.23 -6.58
CA LYS A 32 6.87 -29.21 -5.30
C LYS A 32 5.36 -29.03 -5.51
N LEU A 33 4.95 -28.03 -6.30
CA LEU A 33 3.52 -27.77 -6.55
C LEU A 33 2.93 -28.73 -7.58
N ARG A 34 3.73 -29.12 -8.59
CA ARG A 34 3.30 -30.09 -9.61
C ARG A 34 3.01 -31.49 -9.05
N ASN A 35 3.67 -31.86 -7.97
CA ASN A 35 3.51 -33.19 -7.35
C ASN A 35 2.69 -33.17 -6.05
N LYS A 36 2.39 -31.98 -5.49
CA LYS A 36 1.57 -31.86 -4.28
C LYS A 36 0.09 -32.02 -4.69
N PRO A 37 -0.63 -33.05 -4.20
CA PRO A 37 -2.05 -33.22 -4.49
C PRO A 37 -2.88 -32.07 -3.94
N TRP A 38 -3.90 -31.67 -4.68
CA TRP A 38 -4.99 -30.84 -4.15
C TRP A 38 -5.99 -31.74 -3.43
N THR A 39 -6.46 -31.35 -2.26
CA THR A 39 -7.34 -32.15 -1.39
C THR A 39 -8.48 -31.30 -0.85
N ASP A 40 -9.55 -31.93 -0.36
CA ASP A 40 -10.70 -31.25 0.24
C ASP A 40 -10.35 -30.46 1.52
N SER A 41 -9.15 -30.68 2.08
CA SER A 41 -8.62 -29.88 3.20
C SER A 41 -7.84 -28.64 2.78
N ASP A 42 -7.50 -28.51 1.50
CA ASP A 42 -6.88 -27.30 0.96
C ASP A 42 -7.93 -26.21 0.75
N THR A 43 -7.57 -24.98 1.10
CA THR A 43 -8.48 -23.83 1.07
C THR A 43 -8.00 -22.77 0.08
N ARG A 44 -8.86 -21.79 -0.23
CA ARG A 44 -8.52 -20.64 -1.08
C ARG A 44 -7.22 -19.93 -0.66
N SER A 45 -6.88 -19.90 0.64
CA SER A 45 -5.65 -19.24 1.10
C SER A 45 -4.36 -19.91 0.64
N SER A 46 -4.44 -21.11 0.05
CA SER A 46 -3.29 -21.81 -0.54
C SER A 46 -3.01 -21.43 -2.00
N VAL A 47 -3.87 -20.62 -2.63
CA VAL A 47 -3.73 -20.13 -4.00
C VAL A 47 -3.82 -18.61 -4.06
N GLY A 48 -3.25 -18.02 -5.10
CA GLY A 48 -3.23 -16.56 -5.29
C GLY A 48 -3.20 -16.20 -6.77
N PHE A 49 -3.55 -14.94 -7.06
CA PHE A 49 -3.44 -14.41 -8.41
C PHE A 49 -1.98 -14.24 -8.81
N TYR A 50 -1.66 -14.50 -10.08
CA TYR A 50 -0.38 -14.12 -10.66
C TYR A 50 -0.34 -12.62 -10.92
N ASP A 51 0.85 -12.05 -10.85
CA ASP A 51 1.04 -10.62 -11.15
C ASP A 51 0.54 -10.27 -12.56
N SER A 52 0.81 -11.13 -13.56
CA SER A 52 0.31 -10.94 -14.94
C SER A 52 -1.22 -10.94 -15.02
N THR A 53 -1.89 -11.79 -14.22
CA THR A 53 -3.35 -11.83 -14.12
C THR A 53 -3.87 -10.55 -13.45
N VAL A 54 -3.24 -10.10 -12.37
CA VAL A 54 -3.64 -8.86 -11.67
C VAL A 54 -3.53 -7.66 -12.59
N GLU A 55 -2.40 -7.49 -13.28
CA GLU A 55 -2.17 -6.37 -14.19
C GLU A 55 -3.14 -6.39 -15.37
N TYR A 56 -3.35 -7.55 -16.00
CA TYR A 56 -4.33 -7.67 -17.08
C TYR A 56 -5.75 -7.30 -16.63
N MET A 57 -6.20 -7.84 -15.49
CA MET A 57 -7.56 -7.62 -15.01
C MET A 57 -7.81 -6.14 -14.64
N ARG A 58 -6.82 -5.48 -14.02
CA ARG A 58 -6.93 -4.07 -13.59
C ARG A 58 -6.75 -3.07 -14.73
N ASN A 59 -5.90 -3.34 -15.71
CA ASN A 59 -5.54 -2.37 -16.74
C ASN A 59 -6.24 -2.59 -18.09
N ASP A 60 -6.42 -3.83 -18.55
CA ASP A 60 -7.01 -4.09 -19.86
C ASP A 60 -8.45 -4.56 -19.76
N TRP A 61 -8.70 -5.57 -18.91
CA TRP A 61 -10.05 -6.15 -18.78
C TRP A 61 -11.07 -5.11 -18.32
N ALA A 62 -10.75 -4.35 -17.27
CA ALA A 62 -11.65 -3.31 -16.76
C ALA A 62 -11.94 -2.22 -17.80
N PHE A 63 -10.93 -1.81 -18.56
CA PHE A 63 -11.09 -0.80 -19.61
C PHE A 63 -11.93 -1.31 -20.79
N GLU A 64 -11.83 -2.59 -21.13
CA GLU A 64 -12.62 -3.20 -22.20
C GLU A 64 -14.09 -3.47 -21.78
N LYS A 65 -14.34 -3.76 -20.49
CA LYS A 65 -15.62 -4.32 -20.04
C LYS A 65 -16.45 -3.42 -19.14
N MET A 66 -15.87 -2.39 -18.52
CA MET A 66 -16.53 -1.57 -17.50
C MET A 66 -16.67 -0.08 -17.89
N SER A 67 -16.79 0.22 -19.19
CA SER A 67 -17.08 1.57 -19.71
C SER A 67 -16.29 2.70 -19.02
N PRO A 68 -14.94 2.68 -19.09
CA PRO A 68 -14.10 3.63 -18.37
C PRO A 68 -14.33 5.07 -18.83
N GLN A 69 -14.30 6.02 -17.91
CA GLN A 69 -14.36 7.45 -18.19
C GLN A 69 -13.31 8.20 -17.37
N LEU A 70 -12.43 8.92 -18.07
CA LEU A 70 -11.52 9.88 -17.42
C LEU A 70 -12.30 11.13 -17.03
N VAL A 71 -12.29 11.45 -15.76
CA VAL A 71 -12.98 12.59 -15.18
C VAL A 71 -12.03 13.37 -14.28
N GLY A 72 -12.45 14.58 -13.90
CA GLY A 72 -11.69 15.38 -12.97
C GLY A 72 -12.46 16.59 -12.49
N ASN A 73 -11.93 17.17 -11.42
CA ASN A 73 -12.38 18.42 -10.82
C ASN A 73 -11.14 19.27 -10.49
N ASP A 74 -11.34 20.35 -9.74
CA ASP A 74 -10.26 21.28 -9.38
C ASP A 74 -9.16 20.63 -8.51
N HIS A 75 -9.41 19.44 -7.97
CA HIS A 75 -8.47 18.71 -7.11
C HIS A 75 -7.69 17.61 -7.82
N GLY A 76 -8.03 17.25 -9.06
CA GLY A 76 -7.30 16.23 -9.81
C GLY A 76 -8.13 15.49 -10.86
N LYS A 77 -7.56 14.40 -11.37
CA LYS A 77 -8.20 13.52 -12.37
C LYS A 77 -8.20 12.08 -11.87
N VAL A 78 -9.21 11.31 -12.26
CA VAL A 78 -9.38 9.89 -11.94
C VAL A 78 -10.09 9.21 -13.11
N VAL A 79 -9.81 7.92 -13.33
CA VAL A 79 -10.61 7.09 -14.24
C VAL A 79 -11.66 6.36 -13.42
N LEU A 80 -12.92 6.51 -13.81
CA LEU A 80 -14.04 5.82 -13.21
C LEU A 80 -14.54 4.71 -14.13
N PHE A 81 -14.87 3.56 -13.55
CA PHE A 81 -15.40 2.37 -14.20
C PHE A 81 -16.84 2.17 -13.76
N HIS A 82 -17.72 1.96 -14.72
CA HIS A 82 -19.13 1.69 -14.48
C HIS A 82 -19.34 0.20 -14.18
N ASN A 83 -20.01 -0.09 -13.08
CA ASN A 83 -20.51 -1.43 -12.80
C ASN A 83 -21.98 -1.54 -13.22
N ALA A 84 -22.27 -2.42 -14.18
CA ALA A 84 -23.61 -2.59 -14.72
C ALA A 84 -24.62 -3.21 -13.75
N GLN A 85 -24.16 -3.98 -12.75
CA GLN A 85 -25.04 -4.67 -11.80
C GLN A 85 -25.60 -3.72 -10.74
N THR A 86 -24.75 -2.83 -10.21
CA THR A 86 -25.14 -1.82 -9.21
C THR A 86 -25.53 -0.48 -9.82
N ASP A 87 -25.28 -0.26 -11.12
CA ASP A 87 -25.42 1.02 -11.81
C ASP A 87 -24.61 2.17 -11.15
N THR A 88 -23.42 1.85 -10.66
CA THR A 88 -22.54 2.80 -9.94
C THR A 88 -21.17 2.94 -10.60
N TRP A 89 -20.42 3.97 -10.17
CA TRP A 89 -19.11 4.33 -10.71
C TRP A 89 -18.03 4.18 -9.66
N HIS A 90 -16.89 3.62 -10.06
CA HIS A 90 -15.84 3.19 -9.15
C HIS A 90 -14.47 3.60 -9.67
N SER A 91 -13.61 4.09 -8.79
CA SER A 91 -12.17 4.23 -9.09
C SER A 91 -11.51 2.85 -9.25
N THR A 92 -10.35 2.76 -9.92
CA THR A 92 -9.64 1.49 -10.12
C THR A 92 -9.39 0.74 -8.80
N ASP A 93 -9.02 1.48 -7.74
CA ASP A 93 -8.74 0.92 -6.41
C ASP A 93 -9.97 0.31 -5.73
N ALA A 94 -11.17 0.73 -6.14
CA ALA A 94 -12.43 0.16 -5.67
C ALA A 94 -12.78 -1.16 -6.37
N LEU A 95 -11.99 -1.64 -7.34
CA LEU A 95 -12.30 -2.87 -8.06
C LEU A 95 -11.52 -4.08 -7.52
N ASP A 96 -12.23 -5.20 -7.41
CA ASP A 96 -11.68 -6.51 -7.07
C ASP A 96 -11.80 -7.50 -8.23
N ILE A 97 -10.82 -8.40 -8.28
CA ILE A 97 -10.85 -9.59 -9.12
C ILE A 97 -11.59 -10.68 -8.35
N ASP A 98 -12.59 -11.28 -8.99
CA ASP A 98 -13.37 -12.38 -8.45
C ASP A 98 -13.64 -13.43 -9.52
N HIS A 99 -14.03 -14.62 -9.08
CA HIS A 99 -14.42 -15.72 -9.94
C HIS A 99 -15.93 -15.67 -10.22
N LYS A 100 -16.30 -15.79 -11.50
CA LYS A 100 -17.70 -15.88 -11.96
C LYS A 100 -18.38 -17.10 -11.35
N THR A 101 -17.77 -18.26 -11.55
CA THR A 101 -18.12 -19.51 -10.86
C THR A 101 -17.33 -19.58 -9.57
N GLN A 102 -17.93 -20.01 -8.46
CA GLN A 102 -17.20 -20.16 -7.20
C GLN A 102 -15.94 -21.03 -7.39
N VAL A 103 -14.85 -20.66 -6.73
CA VAL A 103 -13.52 -21.23 -7.01
C VAL A 103 -13.47 -22.74 -6.86
N LEU A 104 -14.09 -23.29 -5.80
CA LEU A 104 -14.09 -24.74 -5.56
C LEU A 104 -14.96 -25.49 -6.58
N GLU A 105 -16.14 -24.96 -6.91
CA GLU A 105 -16.98 -25.50 -7.98
C GLU A 105 -16.23 -25.48 -9.33
N HIS A 106 -15.48 -24.41 -9.61
CA HIS A 106 -14.65 -24.32 -10.80
C HIS A 106 -13.51 -25.34 -10.80
N PHE A 107 -12.88 -25.60 -9.64
CA PHE A 107 -11.83 -26.60 -9.49
C PHE A 107 -12.37 -28.02 -9.73
N ASP A 108 -13.54 -28.34 -9.17
CA ASP A 108 -14.23 -29.61 -9.38
C ASP A 108 -14.58 -29.79 -10.87
N ASN A 109 -15.14 -28.74 -11.47
CA ASN A 109 -15.46 -28.71 -12.90
C ASN A 109 -14.21 -28.88 -13.76
N LEU A 110 -13.04 -28.43 -13.33
CA LEU A 110 -11.78 -28.62 -14.05
C LEU A 110 -11.05 -29.92 -13.69
N GLY A 111 -11.51 -30.65 -12.66
CA GLY A 111 -10.85 -31.83 -12.15
C GLY A 111 -9.44 -31.55 -11.65
N VAL A 112 -9.24 -30.44 -10.92
CA VAL A 112 -7.95 -30.04 -10.36
C VAL A 112 -7.36 -31.17 -9.51
N GLN A 113 -6.13 -31.61 -9.82
CA GLN A 113 -5.49 -32.74 -9.13
C GLN A 113 -4.32 -32.31 -8.24
N THR A 114 -3.67 -31.19 -8.57
CA THR A 114 -2.44 -30.75 -7.94
C THR A 114 -2.50 -29.27 -7.58
N HIS A 115 -1.62 -28.82 -6.67
CA HIS A 115 -1.50 -27.40 -6.35
C HIS A 115 -1.11 -26.56 -7.58
N ALA A 116 -0.31 -27.12 -8.50
CA ALA A 116 -0.01 -26.44 -9.77
C ALA A 116 -1.26 -26.28 -10.65
N ASP A 117 -2.13 -27.28 -10.73
CA ASP A 117 -3.41 -27.17 -11.45
C ASP A 117 -4.32 -26.15 -10.77
N ALA A 118 -4.37 -26.14 -9.43
CA ALA A 118 -5.17 -25.22 -8.64
C ALA A 118 -4.75 -23.76 -8.88
N HIS A 119 -3.45 -23.46 -8.86
CA HIS A 119 -2.94 -22.12 -9.18
C HIS A 119 -3.30 -21.70 -10.62
N LYS A 120 -3.20 -22.60 -11.60
CA LYS A 120 -3.59 -22.30 -12.99
C LYS A 120 -5.10 -22.04 -13.09
N ALA A 121 -5.93 -22.92 -12.53
CA ALA A 121 -7.39 -22.77 -12.51
C ALA A 121 -7.84 -21.51 -11.78
N TYR A 122 -7.17 -21.13 -10.68
CA TYR A 122 -7.45 -19.89 -9.96
C TYR A 122 -7.21 -18.64 -10.82
N ASN A 123 -6.29 -18.74 -11.79
CA ASN A 123 -5.89 -17.68 -12.68
C ASN A 123 -6.50 -17.80 -14.10
N ASP A 124 -7.49 -18.68 -14.29
CA ASP A 124 -8.20 -18.83 -15.55
C ASP A 124 -9.03 -17.57 -15.85
N VAL A 125 -8.51 -16.71 -16.74
CA VAL A 125 -9.14 -15.41 -17.06
C VAL A 125 -10.53 -15.57 -17.68
N SER A 126 -10.86 -16.75 -18.21
CA SER A 126 -12.21 -17.05 -18.71
C SER A 126 -13.24 -17.06 -17.57
N ASN A 127 -12.83 -17.44 -16.36
CA ASN A 127 -13.66 -17.49 -15.16
C ASN A 127 -13.50 -16.24 -14.26
N LEU A 128 -12.71 -15.24 -14.66
CA LEU A 128 -12.54 -14.02 -13.86
C LEU A 128 -13.46 -12.87 -14.30
N ARG A 129 -13.80 -12.02 -13.35
CA ARG A 129 -14.53 -10.75 -13.52
C ARG A 129 -13.94 -9.67 -12.62
N MET A 130 -14.15 -8.41 -12.99
CA MET A 130 -13.97 -7.27 -12.08
C MET A 130 -15.32 -6.80 -11.55
N LEU A 131 -15.38 -6.46 -10.27
CA LEU A 131 -16.55 -5.84 -9.62
C LEU A 131 -16.12 -4.93 -8.48
N PRO A 132 -17.01 -4.05 -7.98
CA PRO A 132 -16.73 -3.25 -6.80
C PRO A 132 -16.38 -4.13 -5.60
N ALA A 133 -15.34 -3.76 -4.87
CA ALA A 133 -14.84 -4.50 -3.72
C ALA A 133 -15.92 -4.69 -2.66
N VAL A 134 -16.74 -3.66 -2.43
CA VAL A 134 -17.86 -3.72 -1.49
C VAL A 134 -18.88 -4.80 -1.90
N VAL A 135 -19.13 -4.97 -3.19
CA VAL A 135 -20.00 -6.05 -3.70
C VAL A 135 -19.34 -7.41 -3.52
N ASN A 136 -18.03 -7.52 -3.75
CA ASN A 136 -17.30 -8.78 -3.60
C ASN A 136 -17.26 -9.27 -2.14
N ARG A 137 -17.04 -8.36 -1.19
CA ARG A 137 -16.98 -8.67 0.25
C ARG A 137 -18.34 -9.05 0.81
N ALA A 138 -19.35 -8.35 0.34
CA ALA A 138 -20.73 -8.60 0.69
C ALA A 138 -21.41 -9.52 -0.33
N ARG A 139 -20.65 -10.38 -1.02
CA ARG A 139 -21.16 -11.16 -2.16
C ARG A 139 -22.42 -11.92 -1.80
N ASP A 140 -22.43 -12.63 -0.68
CA ASP A 140 -23.59 -13.44 -0.29
C ASP A 140 -24.81 -12.57 0.02
N SER A 141 -24.61 -11.46 0.72
CA SER A 141 -25.63 -10.45 1.02
C SER A 141 -26.16 -9.78 -0.25
N ALA A 142 -25.26 -9.37 -1.15
CA ALA A 142 -25.55 -8.74 -2.42
C ALA A 142 -26.30 -9.71 -3.33
N ASP A 143 -25.80 -10.93 -3.52
CA ASP A 143 -26.39 -11.98 -4.34
C ASP A 143 -27.74 -12.43 -3.77
N LEU A 144 -27.90 -12.50 -2.44
CA LEU A 144 -29.18 -12.79 -1.79
C LEU A 144 -30.23 -11.71 -2.07
N VAL A 145 -29.90 -10.44 -1.82
CA VAL A 145 -30.82 -9.32 -2.05
C VAL A 145 -31.14 -9.21 -3.54
N TYR A 146 -30.12 -9.25 -4.39
CA TYR A 146 -30.26 -9.18 -5.84
C TYR A 146 -31.10 -10.35 -6.39
N GLY A 147 -30.80 -11.58 -5.96
CA GLY A 147 -31.49 -12.79 -6.42
C GLY A 147 -32.93 -12.91 -5.90
N THR A 148 -33.21 -12.38 -4.70
CA THR A 148 -34.55 -12.45 -4.08
C THR A 148 -35.48 -11.35 -4.58
N TYR A 149 -34.98 -10.11 -4.68
CA TYR A 149 -35.81 -8.93 -4.98
C TYR A 149 -35.62 -8.38 -6.40
N GLY A 150 -34.47 -8.64 -7.03
CA GLY A 150 -34.14 -8.20 -8.38
C GLY A 150 -33.45 -6.83 -8.48
N PRO A 151 -32.87 -6.50 -9.64
CA PRO A 151 -32.01 -5.32 -9.86
C PRO A 151 -32.70 -3.96 -9.75
N ASN A 152 -34.03 -3.90 -9.84
CA ASN A 152 -34.79 -2.64 -9.80
C ASN A 152 -35.63 -2.52 -8.52
N SER A 153 -35.34 -3.35 -7.52
CA SER A 153 -36.08 -3.36 -6.26
C SER A 153 -35.63 -2.22 -5.33
N PRO A 154 -36.54 -1.67 -4.51
CA PRO A 154 -36.16 -0.74 -3.45
C PRO A 154 -35.13 -1.35 -2.49
N GLU A 155 -35.21 -2.64 -2.21
CA GLU A 155 -34.28 -3.36 -1.33
C GLU A 155 -32.86 -3.40 -1.90
N TRP A 156 -32.73 -3.64 -3.21
CA TRP A 156 -31.43 -3.56 -3.90
C TRP A 156 -30.88 -2.13 -3.90
N GLN A 157 -31.74 -1.14 -4.18
CA GLN A 157 -31.30 0.26 -4.19
C GLN A 157 -30.88 0.72 -2.79
N GLU A 158 -31.61 0.35 -1.74
CA GLU A 158 -31.23 0.63 -0.36
C GLU A 158 -29.89 -0.03 0.00
N TRP A 159 -29.69 -1.28 -0.45
CA TRP A 159 -28.42 -1.99 -0.25
C TRP A 159 -27.25 -1.25 -0.91
N VAL A 160 -27.43 -0.77 -2.14
CA VAL A 160 -26.47 0.02 -2.91
C VAL A 160 -26.21 1.36 -2.21
N ASP A 161 -27.25 2.12 -1.90
CA ASP A 161 -27.15 3.45 -1.31
C ASP A 161 -26.42 3.40 0.04
N LYS A 162 -26.78 2.45 0.92
CA LYS A 162 -26.15 2.30 2.23
C LYS A 162 -24.65 2.04 2.15
N ARG A 163 -24.18 1.44 1.06
CA ARG A 163 -22.80 0.95 0.91
C ARG A 163 -21.94 1.78 -0.01
N LEU A 164 -22.53 2.50 -0.95
CA LEU A 164 -21.79 3.19 -2.01
C LEU A 164 -22.07 4.69 -2.07
N SER A 165 -23.16 5.18 -1.46
CA SER A 165 -23.49 6.62 -1.47
C SER A 165 -22.73 7.40 -0.40
N PHE A 166 -22.63 8.71 -0.60
CA PHE A 166 -22.15 9.67 0.38
C PHE A 166 -22.86 11.02 0.17
N ASP A 167 -23.42 11.59 1.23
CA ASP A 167 -24.05 12.91 1.20
C ASP A 167 -23.11 13.96 1.81
N ALA A 168 -22.47 14.77 0.96
CA ALA A 168 -21.58 15.84 1.39
C ALA A 168 -22.28 16.97 2.15
N LYS A 169 -23.62 17.04 2.14
CA LYS A 169 -24.42 18.04 2.85
C LYS A 169 -25.00 17.51 4.17
N ALA A 170 -24.90 16.22 4.42
CA ALA A 170 -25.29 15.65 5.70
C ALA A 170 -24.40 16.17 6.83
N ASP A 171 -24.96 16.22 8.04
CA ASP A 171 -24.18 16.52 9.24
C ASP A 171 -23.35 15.29 9.62
N HIS A 172 -22.04 15.41 9.47
CA HIS A 172 -21.06 14.37 9.80
C HIS A 172 -20.42 14.71 11.14
N PRO A 173 -20.90 14.16 12.27
CA PRO A 173 -20.47 14.61 13.58
C PRO A 173 -18.99 14.29 13.83
N GLU A 174 -18.23 15.29 14.27
CA GLU A 174 -16.82 15.13 14.61
C GLU A 174 -16.60 14.04 15.66
N PHE A 175 -15.56 13.22 15.47
CA PHE A 175 -15.16 12.21 16.43
C PHE A 175 -14.62 12.87 17.71
N ASP A 176 -15.15 12.49 18.87
CA ASP A 176 -14.74 13.01 20.17
C ASP A 176 -13.86 11.95 20.86
N GLU A 177 -12.54 12.17 20.90
CA GLU A 177 -11.59 11.20 21.47
C GLU A 177 -11.91 10.84 22.93
N ASP A 178 -12.46 11.76 23.72
CA ASP A 178 -12.81 11.50 25.12
C ASP A 178 -14.07 10.62 25.28
N ARG A 179 -14.96 10.61 24.28
CA ARG A 179 -16.28 9.95 24.37
C ARG A 179 -16.46 8.77 23.41
N ASP A 180 -15.68 8.75 22.34
CA ASP A 180 -15.86 7.87 21.20
C ASP A 180 -14.76 6.82 21.01
N LEU A 181 -13.69 6.87 21.80
CA LEU A 181 -12.69 5.78 21.86
C LEU A 181 -13.27 4.47 22.41
N ALA A 182 -12.57 3.37 22.10
CA ALA A 182 -12.96 2.02 22.43
C ALA A 182 -13.25 1.82 23.93
N ARG A 183 -14.39 1.23 24.25
CA ARG A 183 -14.77 0.98 25.66
C ARG A 183 -14.13 -0.32 26.16
N ARG A 184 -13.35 -0.22 27.23
CA ARG A 184 -12.80 -1.39 27.94
C ARG A 184 -13.94 -2.25 28.51
N THR A 185 -13.90 -3.55 28.28
CA THR A 185 -14.85 -4.51 28.85
C THR A 185 -14.17 -5.40 29.88
N ALA A 186 -14.94 -6.05 30.76
CA ALA A 186 -14.41 -7.06 31.67
C ALA A 186 -13.72 -8.23 30.95
N LYS A 187 -14.13 -8.52 29.70
CA LYS A 187 -13.53 -9.57 28.85
C LYS A 187 -12.18 -9.16 28.25
N THR A 188 -11.92 -7.86 28.06
CA THR A 188 -10.68 -7.36 27.43
C THR A 188 -9.62 -6.91 28.44
N THR A 189 -10.05 -6.47 29.63
CA THR A 189 -9.16 -5.95 30.69
C THR A 189 -8.38 -7.03 31.45
N GLY A 190 -8.90 -8.26 31.51
CA GLY A 190 -8.22 -9.40 32.18
C GLY A 190 -7.56 -10.39 31.22
N ALA A 191 -7.74 -10.24 29.91
CA ALA A 191 -7.15 -11.13 28.92
C ALA A 191 -5.72 -10.71 28.63
N GLN A 192 -4.77 -11.63 28.80
CA GLN A 192 -3.40 -11.42 28.36
C GLN A 192 -3.36 -11.28 26.84
N TRP A 193 -2.45 -10.43 26.36
CA TRP A 193 -2.15 -10.28 24.95
C TRP A 193 -0.67 -9.96 24.82
N ALA A 194 -0.04 -10.54 23.81
CA ALA A 194 1.35 -10.28 23.46
C ALA A 194 1.48 -9.89 21.98
N PRO A 195 2.54 -9.17 21.57
CA PRO A 195 2.71 -8.76 20.18
C PRO A 195 2.68 -9.91 19.16
N GLU A 196 3.05 -11.13 19.58
CA GLU A 196 3.01 -12.34 18.76
C GLU A 196 1.59 -12.80 18.43
N ASP A 197 0.60 -12.43 19.24
CA ASP A 197 -0.82 -12.64 18.94
C ASP A 197 -1.27 -11.75 17.76
N GLY A 198 -0.50 -10.69 17.48
CA GLY A 198 -0.70 -9.76 16.38
C GLY A 198 -2.09 -9.14 16.39
N ARG A 199 -2.65 -8.98 15.19
CA ARG A 199 -3.97 -8.38 14.99
C ARG A 199 -5.13 -9.35 15.29
N LYS A 200 -4.85 -10.64 15.55
CA LYS A 200 -5.88 -11.66 15.71
C LYS A 200 -6.77 -11.33 16.92
N GLY A 201 -8.06 -11.18 16.66
CA GLY A 201 -9.02 -10.83 17.72
C GLY A 201 -9.10 -9.34 18.06
N LEU A 202 -8.42 -8.46 17.32
CA LEU A 202 -8.56 -7.01 17.37
C LEU A 202 -9.47 -6.55 16.23
N ALA A 203 -10.24 -5.49 16.46
CA ALA A 203 -11.06 -4.85 15.43
C ALA A 203 -11.25 -3.38 15.78
N PHE A 204 -11.58 -2.57 14.77
CA PHE A 204 -12.00 -1.21 15.02
C PHE A 204 -13.31 -1.19 15.83
N ASP A 205 -13.34 -0.39 16.88
CA ASP A 205 -14.52 -0.11 17.67
C ASP A 205 -15.61 0.47 16.77
N ALA A 206 -16.88 0.17 17.06
CA ALA A 206 -18.01 0.62 16.24
C ALA A 206 -18.03 2.14 15.98
N LYS A 207 -17.54 2.95 16.92
CA LYS A 207 -17.49 4.41 16.76
C LYS A 207 -16.32 4.88 15.90
N VAL A 208 -15.14 4.28 16.03
CA VAL A 208 -14.07 4.46 15.04
C VAL A 208 -14.60 3.99 13.68
N ALA A 209 -15.37 2.90 13.70
CA ALA A 209 -15.91 2.25 12.54
C ALA A 209 -17.11 2.88 11.84
N GLY A 210 -17.66 3.93 12.43
CA GLY A 210 -18.72 4.70 11.80
C GLY A 210 -18.38 6.16 11.88
N LYS A 211 -18.37 6.69 13.10
CA LYS A 211 -18.23 8.12 13.35
C LYS A 211 -16.88 8.68 12.90
N TRP A 212 -15.76 8.05 13.26
CA TRP A 212 -14.44 8.54 12.83
C TRP A 212 -14.28 8.43 11.31
N TYR A 213 -14.62 7.28 10.74
CA TYR A 213 -14.52 7.06 9.29
C TYR A 213 -15.34 8.06 8.48
N GLU A 214 -16.61 8.29 8.82
CA GLU A 214 -17.46 9.27 8.12
C GLU A 214 -16.96 10.71 8.32
N ALA A 215 -16.45 11.06 9.50
CA ALA A 215 -15.82 12.37 9.73
C ALA A 215 -14.55 12.54 8.87
N GLN A 216 -13.73 11.50 8.73
CA GLN A 216 -12.54 11.52 7.86
C GLN A 216 -12.90 11.55 6.38
N LEU A 217 -13.95 10.85 5.95
CA LEU A 217 -14.50 10.94 4.60
C LEU A 217 -14.94 12.37 4.30
N ALA A 218 -15.65 13.03 5.21
CA ALA A 218 -16.07 14.42 5.05
C ALA A 218 -14.87 15.38 4.91
N GLN A 219 -13.78 15.14 5.66
CA GLN A 219 -12.53 15.92 5.52
C GLN A 219 -11.80 15.64 4.21
N ALA A 220 -11.81 14.38 3.75
CA ALA A 220 -11.16 13.96 2.51
C ALA A 220 -11.96 14.29 1.24
N TYR A 221 -13.24 14.66 1.38
CA TYR A 221 -14.12 14.97 0.27
C TYR A 221 -13.54 16.09 -0.60
N ALA A 222 -13.38 15.78 -1.88
CA ALA A 222 -12.72 16.61 -2.87
C ALA A 222 -13.69 17.05 -3.98
N GLY A 223 -15.00 17.07 -3.70
CA GLY A 223 -16.03 17.41 -4.67
C GLY A 223 -16.59 16.20 -5.42
N SER A 224 -17.49 16.47 -6.35
CA SER A 224 -18.20 15.43 -7.12
C SER A 224 -18.09 15.65 -8.63
N VAL A 225 -18.32 14.58 -9.38
CA VAL A 225 -18.46 14.60 -10.84
C VAL A 225 -19.83 14.05 -11.24
N HIS A 226 -20.41 14.58 -12.32
CA HIS A 226 -21.69 14.10 -12.83
C HIS A 226 -21.46 13.06 -13.92
N MET A 227 -21.91 11.85 -13.67
CA MET A 227 -21.67 10.70 -14.55
C MET A 227 -22.98 10.23 -15.17
N LYS A 228 -22.97 9.98 -16.48
CA LYS A 228 -24.14 9.42 -17.17
C LYS A 228 -23.99 7.91 -17.28
N SER A 229 -24.86 7.16 -16.61
CA SER A 229 -24.92 5.70 -16.69
C SER A 229 -25.03 5.22 -18.15
N PRO A 230 -24.15 4.30 -18.60
CA PRO A 230 -24.27 3.65 -19.90
C PRO A 230 -25.45 2.68 -19.98
N THR A 231 -25.94 2.15 -18.86
CA THR A 231 -27.02 1.15 -18.80
C THR A 231 -28.40 1.79 -18.72
N THR A 232 -28.56 2.82 -17.90
CA THR A 232 -29.86 3.47 -17.64
C THR A 232 -29.98 4.86 -18.28
N GLY A 233 -28.85 5.50 -18.62
CA GLY A 233 -28.82 6.88 -19.11
C GLY A 233 -29.02 7.93 -18.02
N ASN A 234 -29.24 7.51 -16.76
CA ASN A 234 -29.38 8.40 -15.61
C ASN A 234 -28.09 9.15 -15.33
N ILE A 235 -28.22 10.39 -14.84
CA ILE A 235 -27.07 11.17 -14.39
C ILE A 235 -26.98 11.04 -12.87
N THR A 236 -25.85 10.51 -12.39
CA THR A 236 -25.54 10.32 -10.98
C THR A 236 -24.41 11.25 -10.58
N GLU A 237 -24.53 11.87 -9.42
CA GLU A 237 -23.41 12.58 -8.80
C GLU A 237 -22.50 11.56 -8.10
N VAL A 238 -21.21 11.55 -8.45
CA VAL A 238 -20.21 10.63 -7.90
C VAL A 238 -19.24 11.42 -7.02
N PRO A 239 -19.26 11.21 -5.70
CA PRO A 239 -18.35 11.90 -4.78
C PRO A 239 -16.94 11.32 -4.89
N LEU A 240 -15.95 12.23 -4.90
CA LEU A 240 -14.53 11.89 -4.96
C LEU A 240 -13.83 12.34 -3.68
N PHE A 241 -12.82 11.57 -3.27
CA PHE A 241 -12.11 11.76 -2.02
C PHE A 241 -10.60 11.68 -2.27
N LYS A 242 -9.81 12.44 -1.51
CA LYS A 242 -8.36 12.32 -1.52
C LYS A 242 -7.90 11.20 -0.60
N CYS A 243 -7.13 10.26 -1.15
CA CYS A 243 -6.36 9.31 -0.35
C CYS A 243 -5.30 10.07 0.48
N ASP A 244 -5.24 9.84 1.79
CA ASP A 244 -4.26 10.49 2.67
C ASP A 244 -2.81 10.10 2.32
N ALA A 245 -2.59 8.84 1.92
CA ALA A 245 -1.25 8.34 1.62
C ALA A 245 -0.74 8.74 0.22
N SER A 246 -1.58 8.65 -0.81
CA SER A 246 -1.17 8.85 -2.21
C SER A 246 -1.60 10.21 -2.79
N GLY A 247 -2.55 10.91 -2.15
CA GLY A 247 -3.17 12.12 -2.68
C GLY A 247 -4.08 11.90 -3.89
N GLN A 248 -4.23 10.67 -4.37
CA GLN A 248 -5.07 10.34 -5.51
C GLN A 248 -6.55 10.55 -5.20
N LEU A 249 -7.31 10.93 -6.23
CA LEU A 249 -8.77 10.98 -6.15
C LEU A 249 -9.33 9.57 -6.31
N LEU A 250 -10.19 9.18 -5.37
CA LEU A 250 -10.82 7.86 -5.30
C LEU A 250 -12.31 7.99 -5.00
N THR A 251 -13.06 6.92 -5.28
CA THR A 251 -14.45 6.75 -4.82
C THR A 251 -14.48 6.27 -3.37
N ARG A 252 -15.58 6.49 -2.64
CA ARG A 252 -15.72 6.12 -1.22
C ARG A 252 -15.31 4.67 -0.94
N ASP A 253 -15.75 3.77 -1.80
CA ASP A 253 -15.58 2.32 -1.68
C ASP A 253 -14.15 1.82 -1.98
N ALA A 254 -13.26 2.71 -2.43
CA ALA A 254 -11.83 2.43 -2.50
C ALA A 254 -11.09 2.78 -1.20
N LEU A 255 -11.76 3.43 -0.24
CA LEU A 255 -11.13 3.97 0.96
C LEU A 255 -11.43 3.11 2.20
N ASP A 256 -10.38 2.73 2.90
CA ASP A 256 -10.42 2.01 4.16
C ASP A 256 -9.64 2.75 5.25
N ILE A 257 -9.84 2.33 6.50
CA ILE A 257 -8.96 2.71 7.60
C ILE A 257 -7.68 1.87 7.53
N ASP A 258 -6.55 2.54 7.63
CA ASP A 258 -5.24 1.92 7.85
C ASP A 258 -4.49 2.67 8.95
N HIS A 259 -3.49 2.03 9.53
CA HIS A 259 -2.60 2.69 10.48
C HIS A 259 -1.49 3.46 9.74
N ARG A 260 -1.20 4.67 10.20
CA ARG A 260 -0.04 5.46 9.74
C ARG A 260 1.27 4.75 10.08
N ILE A 261 1.33 4.16 11.27
CA ILE A 261 2.36 3.24 11.73
C ILE A 261 1.73 1.85 11.82
N PRO A 262 2.22 0.85 11.04
CA PRO A 262 1.69 -0.51 11.09
C PRO A 262 1.53 -1.04 12.51
N PHE A 263 0.40 -1.67 12.79
CA PHE A 263 0.06 -2.09 14.15
C PHE A 263 1.11 -3.03 14.76
N GLU A 264 1.77 -3.90 14.01
CA GLU A 264 2.83 -4.79 14.51
C GLU A 264 4.00 -4.02 15.11
N ILE A 265 4.31 -2.86 14.52
CA ILE A 265 5.37 -1.97 15.00
C ILE A 265 4.90 -1.29 16.28
N LEU A 266 3.67 -0.76 16.28
CA LEU A 266 3.08 -0.12 17.46
C LEU A 266 2.96 -1.10 18.63
N ALA A 267 2.46 -2.30 18.38
CA ALA A 267 2.30 -3.42 19.29
C ALA A 267 3.59 -3.75 20.04
N GLN A 268 4.71 -3.88 19.31
CA GLN A 268 6.01 -4.16 19.90
C GLN A 268 6.50 -2.98 20.77
N GLU A 269 6.25 -1.75 20.33
CA GLU A 269 6.66 -0.54 21.05
C GLU A 269 5.89 -0.36 22.35
N MET A 270 4.58 -0.64 22.34
CA MET A 270 3.73 -0.57 23.54
C MET A 270 4.24 -1.42 24.70
N MET A 271 4.87 -2.56 24.41
CA MET A 271 5.38 -3.46 25.46
C MET A 271 6.48 -2.83 26.33
N LYS A 272 7.18 -1.80 25.81
CA LYS A 272 8.19 -1.05 26.58
C LYS A 272 7.58 -0.19 27.68
N TYR A 273 6.30 0.15 27.54
CA TYR A 273 5.55 1.01 28.45
C TYR A 273 4.48 0.26 29.22
N ALA A 274 4.32 -1.04 28.97
CA ALA A 274 3.40 -1.90 29.68
C ALA A 274 3.93 -2.19 31.09
N ASP A 275 3.07 -2.06 32.10
CA ASP A 275 3.41 -2.37 33.49
C ASP A 275 3.91 -3.82 33.62
N ASN A 276 5.11 -4.00 34.14
CA ASN A 276 5.81 -5.29 34.26
C ASN A 276 6.02 -6.02 32.92
N GLY A 277 5.96 -5.33 31.79
CA GLY A 277 6.12 -5.93 30.46
C GLY A 277 4.94 -6.83 30.06
N VAL A 278 3.75 -6.63 30.65
CA VAL A 278 2.54 -7.39 30.33
C VAL A 278 1.50 -6.43 29.77
N ALA A 279 1.11 -6.64 28.51
CA ALA A 279 -0.04 -5.97 27.93
C ALA A 279 -1.30 -6.83 28.09
N THR A 280 -2.43 -6.16 28.18
CA THR A 280 -3.74 -6.80 28.10
C THR A 280 -4.31 -6.61 26.71
N LYS A 281 -5.30 -7.43 26.34
CA LYS A 281 -6.06 -7.26 25.11
C LYS A 281 -6.73 -5.87 25.04
N ALA A 282 -7.08 -5.28 26.18
CA ALA A 282 -7.58 -3.90 26.23
C ALA A 282 -6.51 -2.89 25.79
N ASN A 283 -5.25 -3.05 26.20
CA ASN A 283 -4.18 -2.16 25.75
C ASN A 283 -3.97 -2.28 24.24
N ALA A 284 -3.95 -3.50 23.71
CA ALA A 284 -3.85 -3.75 22.27
C ALA A 284 -5.02 -3.13 21.50
N LEU A 285 -6.25 -3.28 21.99
CA LEU A 285 -7.44 -2.66 21.39
C LEU A 285 -7.40 -1.14 21.43
N ASP A 286 -6.95 -0.53 22.54
CA ASP A 286 -6.83 0.92 22.66
C ASP A 286 -5.86 1.45 21.60
N ALA A 287 -4.68 0.85 21.46
CA ALA A 287 -3.69 1.25 20.47
C ALA A 287 -4.10 0.94 19.03
N TYR A 288 -4.82 -0.16 18.81
CA TYR A 288 -5.37 -0.51 17.51
C TYR A 288 -6.43 0.51 17.04
N ASN A 289 -7.13 1.14 17.99
CA ASN A 289 -8.16 2.15 17.75
C ASN A 289 -7.70 3.59 17.95
N GLU A 290 -6.39 3.80 18.14
CA GLU A 290 -5.81 5.12 18.41
C GLU A 290 -5.89 6.00 17.16
N THR A 291 -6.84 6.94 17.18
CA THR A 291 -7.21 7.76 16.02
C THR A 291 -6.08 8.65 15.51
N SER A 292 -5.14 9.04 16.36
CA SER A 292 -3.94 9.77 15.94
C SER A 292 -3.01 8.93 15.05
N ASN A 293 -3.10 7.60 15.13
CA ASN A 293 -2.37 6.66 14.27
C ASN A 293 -3.23 6.13 13.11
N LEU A 294 -4.46 6.61 12.92
CA LEU A 294 -5.31 6.16 11.81
C LEU A 294 -5.24 7.14 10.62
N ARG A 295 -5.49 6.62 9.43
CA ARG A 295 -5.65 7.40 8.20
C ARG A 295 -6.67 6.75 7.27
N LEU A 296 -7.24 7.57 6.38
CA LEU A 296 -8.10 7.10 5.30
C LEU A 296 -7.25 6.86 4.04
N VAL A 297 -7.15 5.61 3.60
CA VAL A 297 -6.23 5.22 2.53
C VAL A 297 -6.94 4.44 1.42
N GLY A 298 -6.50 4.68 0.19
CA GLY A 298 -6.89 3.89 -0.97
C GLY A 298 -6.33 2.47 -0.89
N ARG A 299 -7.06 1.49 -1.39
CA ARG A 299 -6.65 0.07 -1.31
C ARG A 299 -5.30 -0.26 -1.92
N SER A 300 -4.88 0.43 -2.98
CA SER A 300 -3.53 0.24 -3.56
C SER A 300 -2.40 0.70 -2.64
N ALA A 301 -2.70 1.62 -1.73
CA ALA A 301 -1.77 2.16 -0.72
C ALA A 301 -2.06 1.62 0.69
N ASN A 302 -3.07 0.76 0.83
CA ASN A 302 -3.45 0.11 2.09
C ASN A 302 -2.51 -1.07 2.33
N SER A 303 -1.88 -1.10 3.50
CA SER A 303 -0.97 -2.18 3.88
C SER A 303 -1.65 -3.35 4.61
N SER A 304 -2.97 -3.25 4.90
CA SER A 304 -3.60 -4.05 5.93
C SER A 304 -5.01 -4.57 5.64
N HIS A 305 -5.81 -3.92 4.78
CA HIS A 305 -7.22 -4.29 4.46
C HIS A 305 -8.12 -4.50 5.70
N GLU A 306 -7.75 -3.92 6.84
CA GLU A 306 -8.28 -4.28 8.17
C GLU A 306 -9.68 -3.77 8.47
N TRP A 307 -10.03 -2.63 7.89
CA TRP A 307 -11.34 -2.01 8.07
C TRP A 307 -12.50 -2.94 7.83
N GLU A 308 -12.29 -3.85 6.89
CA GLU A 308 -13.29 -4.69 6.26
C GLU A 308 -13.64 -5.89 7.13
N LEU A 309 -12.77 -6.22 8.10
CA LEU A 309 -12.86 -7.38 8.94
C LEU A 309 -13.48 -7.04 10.32
N ASN A 310 -14.24 -7.98 10.86
CA ASN A 310 -14.73 -7.97 12.22
C ASN A 310 -13.66 -8.56 13.18
N GLY A 311 -13.95 -8.59 14.48
CA GLY A 311 -13.02 -9.11 15.49
C GLY A 311 -12.71 -10.61 15.38
N LEU A 312 -13.31 -11.32 14.43
CA LEU A 312 -13.02 -12.71 14.07
C LEU A 312 -12.23 -12.82 12.76
N GLY A 313 -11.89 -11.70 12.10
CA GLY A 313 -11.24 -11.75 10.79
C GLY A 313 -12.19 -12.09 9.64
N GLN A 314 -13.51 -12.00 9.85
CA GLN A 314 -14.53 -12.19 8.82
C GLN A 314 -15.01 -10.84 8.29
N PHE A 315 -15.47 -10.78 7.04
CA PHE A 315 -16.08 -9.55 6.52
C PHE A 315 -17.32 -9.16 7.33
N ARG A 316 -17.49 -7.87 7.62
CA ARG A 316 -18.52 -7.33 8.52
C ARG A 316 -19.98 -7.46 8.05
N ASP A 317 -20.23 -7.98 6.85
CA ASP A 317 -21.59 -8.21 6.36
C ASP A 317 -22.13 -9.50 7.02
N ASP A 318 -22.60 -9.36 8.25
CA ASP A 318 -23.13 -10.46 9.07
C ASP A 318 -24.49 -10.95 8.50
N VAL A 319 -24.45 -11.79 7.46
CA VAL A 319 -25.57 -12.66 7.07
C VAL A 319 -25.30 -14.03 7.66
N GLU A 320 -26.25 -14.57 8.43
CA GLU A 320 -26.14 -15.91 9.01
C GLU A 320 -26.20 -16.96 7.88
N ILE A 321 -25.03 -17.45 7.49
CA ILE A 321 -24.88 -18.44 6.43
C ILE A 321 -24.53 -19.78 7.05
N LYS A 322 -25.17 -20.86 6.56
CA LYS A 322 -24.70 -22.21 6.84
C LYS A 322 -23.43 -22.43 6.03
N PRO A 323 -22.25 -22.63 6.66
CA PRO A 323 -21.03 -22.86 5.90
C PRO A 323 -21.21 -24.06 4.98
N LEU A 324 -20.85 -23.90 3.71
CA LEU A 324 -20.62 -25.03 2.84
C LEU A 324 -19.41 -25.81 3.39
N PRO A 325 -19.42 -27.15 3.37
CA PRO A 325 -18.28 -27.92 3.84
C PRO A 325 -17.01 -27.51 3.07
N GLY A 326 -16.00 -26.95 3.77
CA GLY A 326 -14.69 -26.63 3.19
C GLY A 326 -14.33 -25.14 3.09
N ASP A 327 -15.27 -24.22 3.32
CA ASP A 327 -14.95 -22.79 3.30
C ASP A 327 -14.49 -22.30 4.68
N TYR A 328 -13.20 -21.95 4.75
CA TYR A 328 -12.45 -21.28 5.83
C TYR A 328 -11.90 -22.15 6.98
N SER A 329 -10.59 -22.03 7.20
CA SER A 329 -9.96 -22.22 8.51
C SER A 329 -8.96 -21.09 8.77
N GLU A 330 -9.17 -20.33 9.84
CA GLU A 330 -8.40 -19.14 10.28
C GLU A 330 -6.95 -19.40 10.73
N ASP A 331 -6.43 -20.61 10.55
CA ASP A 331 -5.15 -21.03 11.14
C ASP A 331 -4.14 -21.42 10.05
N GLN A 332 -3.56 -20.43 9.35
CA GLN A 332 -2.25 -20.54 8.68
C GLN A 332 -1.82 -19.23 7.98
N MET A 333 -1.17 -18.31 8.71
CA MET A 333 -0.33 -17.26 8.13
C MET A 333 1.05 -17.28 8.82
N VAL A 334 2.11 -17.61 8.09
CA VAL A 334 3.51 -17.48 8.57
C VAL A 334 4.29 -16.68 7.52
N VAL A 335 4.84 -15.52 7.92
CA VAL A 335 5.66 -14.63 7.08
C VAL A 335 7.14 -14.96 7.26
N SER A 336 7.92 -14.90 6.17
CA SER A 336 9.30 -15.36 6.08
C SER A 336 10.34 -14.38 6.68
N GLY A 337 11.51 -14.92 7.03
CA GLY A 337 12.52 -14.29 7.91
C GLY A 337 13.28 -13.06 7.38
N ASN A 338 12.99 -12.55 6.18
CA ASN A 338 13.76 -11.47 5.57
C ASN A 338 13.32 -10.07 6.06
N MET A 339 12.15 -9.97 6.68
CA MET A 339 11.56 -8.73 7.20
C MET A 339 12.19 -8.27 8.54
N ARG A 340 13.00 -9.13 9.18
CA ARG A 340 13.64 -8.86 10.49
C ARG A 340 14.75 -7.81 10.45
N ASP A 341 15.43 -7.64 9.32
CA ASP A 341 16.61 -6.78 9.22
C ASP A 341 16.28 -5.32 8.84
N GLU A 342 15.13 -5.09 8.19
CA GLU A 342 14.56 -3.75 7.95
C GLU A 342 14.07 -3.09 9.25
N ILE A 343 13.42 -3.87 10.12
CA ILE A 343 12.84 -3.43 11.41
C ILE A 343 13.89 -2.84 12.36
N ARG A 344 15.15 -3.28 12.31
CA ARG A 344 16.22 -2.84 13.24
C ARG A 344 16.64 -1.38 13.10
N SER A 345 16.20 -0.71 12.06
CA SER A 345 16.74 0.60 11.70
C SER A 345 15.92 1.79 12.15
N THR A 346 14.61 1.66 12.02
CA THR A 346 13.63 2.66 12.41
C THR A 346 13.72 2.91 13.92
N VAL A 347 14.09 1.88 14.69
CA VAL A 347 14.32 1.94 16.15
C VAL A 347 15.45 2.91 16.55
N ARG A 348 16.45 3.20 15.70
CA ARG A 348 17.52 4.17 16.04
C ARG A 348 17.12 5.63 15.83
N GLN A 349 16.11 5.91 15.02
CA GLN A 349 15.62 7.27 14.79
C GLN A 349 14.62 7.73 15.86
N VAL A 350 13.97 6.78 16.55
CA VAL A 350 12.97 7.08 17.59
C VAL A 350 13.60 7.55 18.91
N TYR A 351 14.88 7.25 19.17
CA TYR A 351 15.55 7.64 20.42
C TYR A 351 16.90 8.34 20.19
N GLY A 352 16.91 9.66 20.32
CA GLY A 352 18.16 10.38 20.62
C GLY A 352 18.06 11.90 20.57
N GLY A 353 17.55 12.54 21.62
CA GLY A 353 17.54 14.01 21.67
C GLY A 353 17.13 14.72 22.96
N ILE A 354 17.44 14.21 24.17
CA ILE A 354 17.67 15.09 25.34
C ILE A 354 18.97 14.65 26.01
N GLY A 355 19.95 15.56 26.01
CA GLY A 355 21.28 15.36 26.54
C GLY A 355 21.42 15.69 28.03
N SER A 356 22.51 15.13 28.58
CA SER A 356 23.26 15.47 29.79
C SER A 356 22.56 15.35 31.15
N MET A 357 22.83 14.25 31.86
CA MET A 357 23.56 14.36 33.13
C MET A 357 24.59 13.23 33.26
N GLN A 358 25.73 13.65 33.76
CA GLN A 358 26.99 12.94 33.92
C GLN A 358 27.04 12.26 35.30
N GLU A 359 27.82 11.18 35.35
CA GLU A 359 28.48 10.58 36.53
C GLU A 359 27.70 9.67 37.51
N GLY A 360 28.12 8.40 37.52
CA GLY A 360 27.79 7.39 38.54
C GLY A 360 28.36 6.01 38.18
N SER A 361 29.58 5.73 38.65
CA SER A 361 30.45 4.59 38.33
C SER A 361 30.02 3.21 38.93
N PHE A 362 30.82 2.19 38.59
CA PHE A 362 30.86 0.75 38.97
C PHE A 362 29.88 -0.19 38.23
N GLY A 363 30.29 -1.28 37.58
CA GLY A 363 31.57 -1.98 37.46
C GLY A 363 31.31 -3.49 37.45
N GLY A 364 31.51 -4.17 36.30
CA GLY A 364 31.44 -5.63 36.21
C GLY A 364 31.23 -6.17 34.79
N GLN A 365 32.32 -6.55 34.11
CA GLN A 365 32.37 -7.39 32.90
C GLN A 365 32.55 -8.88 33.31
N PRO A 366 32.45 -9.90 32.43
CA PRO A 366 31.90 -9.98 31.06
C PRO A 366 30.97 -11.22 30.83
N PHE A 367 30.21 -11.25 29.73
CA PHE A 367 30.18 -12.34 28.72
C PHE A 367 29.17 -12.02 27.60
N GLY A 368 29.67 -11.90 26.36
CA GLY A 368 28.88 -11.79 25.12
C GLY A 368 29.23 -10.57 24.27
N MET A 369 30.20 -10.70 23.34
CA MET A 369 30.61 -9.63 22.43
C MET A 369 29.45 -9.22 21.48
N PRO A 370 29.11 -7.91 21.36
CA PRO A 370 28.23 -7.41 20.32
C PRO A 370 28.98 -7.27 18.99
N GLN A 371 28.34 -7.67 17.87
CA GLN A 371 28.86 -7.31 16.55
C GLN A 371 28.77 -5.79 16.34
N PRO A 372 29.77 -5.16 15.69
CA PRO A 372 29.76 -3.74 15.40
C PRO A 372 28.57 -3.40 14.48
N GLN A 373 27.76 -2.43 14.92
CA GLN A 373 26.64 -1.90 14.16
C GLN A 373 27.16 -1.29 12.85
N ARG A 374 26.78 -1.87 11.70
CA ARG A 374 27.09 -1.27 10.39
C ARG A 374 26.47 0.12 10.29
N ALA A 375 27.23 1.09 9.78
CA ALA A 375 26.74 2.44 9.50
C ALA A 375 25.65 2.39 8.43
N ILE A 376 24.57 3.15 8.61
CA ILE A 376 23.50 3.28 7.61
C ILE A 376 24.04 4.16 6.48
N LEU A 377 24.12 3.63 5.26
CA LEU A 377 24.72 4.30 4.10
C LEU A 377 23.69 5.04 3.26
N LEU A 378 24.10 5.99 2.43
CA LEU A 378 23.23 6.75 1.52
C LEU A 378 22.34 5.88 0.62
N ASN A 379 22.87 4.74 0.14
CA ASN A 379 22.16 3.79 -0.71
C ASN A 379 21.22 2.85 0.08
N ASP A 380 21.14 3.04 1.38
CA ASP A 380 20.25 2.31 2.27
C ASP A 380 18.94 3.08 2.47
N GLY A 381 17.80 2.41 2.28
CA GLY A 381 16.44 2.96 2.40
C GLY A 381 16.16 3.72 3.70
N ARG A 382 16.99 3.49 4.71
CA ARG A 382 16.90 4.00 6.07
C ARG A 382 17.63 5.34 6.25
N HIS A 383 18.43 5.77 5.28
CA HIS A 383 19.19 7.01 5.35
C HIS A 383 18.26 8.22 5.11
N PRO A 384 18.33 9.31 5.91
CA PRO A 384 17.42 10.46 5.77
C PRO A 384 17.50 11.13 4.39
N ASP A 385 18.66 11.08 3.75
CA ASP A 385 18.87 11.59 2.39
C ASP A 385 18.67 10.54 1.29
N HIS A 386 18.13 9.36 1.62
CA HIS A 386 17.89 8.29 0.64
C HIS A 386 16.96 8.71 -0.52
N PRO A 387 15.89 9.52 -0.31
CA PRO A 387 15.09 10.01 -1.43
C PRO A 387 15.89 10.86 -2.43
N LEU A 388 16.80 11.71 -1.94
CA LEU A 388 17.69 12.50 -2.79
C LEU A 388 18.71 11.61 -3.52
N TYR A 389 19.20 10.57 -2.84
CA TYR A 389 20.02 9.52 -3.46
C TYR A 389 19.29 8.76 -4.56
N CYS A 390 18.05 8.30 -4.34
CA CYS A 390 17.27 7.60 -5.37
C CYS A 390 17.00 8.49 -6.59
N ASN A 391 16.70 9.77 -6.35
CA ASN A 391 16.53 10.75 -7.41
C ASN A 391 17.85 10.97 -8.19
N ALA A 392 18.99 11.09 -7.50
CA ALA A 392 20.31 11.13 -8.13
C ALA A 392 20.64 9.85 -8.90
N LEU A 393 20.32 8.67 -8.36
CA LEU A 393 20.59 7.37 -8.94
C LEU A 393 19.85 7.20 -10.26
N LYS A 394 18.57 7.57 -10.30
CA LYS A 394 17.78 7.56 -11.53
C LYS A 394 18.45 8.42 -12.62
N CYS A 395 18.82 9.66 -12.28
CA CYS A 395 19.47 10.56 -13.23
C CYS A 395 20.87 10.07 -13.67
N VAL A 396 21.63 9.44 -12.76
CA VAL A 396 22.94 8.84 -13.08
C VAL A 396 22.78 7.60 -13.97
N GLN A 397 21.79 6.75 -13.72
CA GLN A 397 21.52 5.57 -14.55
C GLN A 397 21.12 5.97 -15.97
N ASP A 398 20.40 7.08 -16.12
CA ASP A 398 20.01 7.61 -17.43
C ASP A 398 21.20 8.15 -18.22
N GLU A 399 22.14 8.85 -17.58
CA GLU A 399 23.33 9.43 -18.22
C GLU A 399 24.47 8.40 -18.41
N TYR A 400 24.68 7.51 -17.45
CA TYR A 400 25.82 6.59 -17.37
C TYR A 400 25.43 5.11 -17.54
N LYS A 401 24.67 4.82 -18.60
CA LYS A 401 24.18 3.46 -18.91
C LYS A 401 25.28 2.41 -19.10
N GLY A 402 26.51 2.83 -19.42
CA GLY A 402 27.66 1.94 -19.63
C GLY A 402 28.47 1.61 -18.37
N LEU A 403 28.17 2.21 -17.22
CA LEU A 403 28.84 1.90 -15.95
C LEU A 403 28.21 0.69 -15.26
N LEU A 404 29.00 -0.03 -14.48
CA LEU A 404 28.50 -1.11 -13.63
C LEU A 404 27.55 -0.53 -12.55
N PRO A 405 26.54 -1.28 -12.08
CA PRO A 405 25.59 -0.80 -11.08
C PRO A 405 26.26 -0.22 -9.83
N GLN A 406 27.32 -0.86 -9.34
CA GLN A 406 28.08 -0.39 -8.18
C GLN A 406 28.76 0.98 -8.40
N GLN A 407 29.22 1.25 -9.62
CA GLN A 407 29.81 2.54 -9.98
C GLN A 407 28.74 3.63 -10.11
N GLN A 408 27.55 3.27 -10.60
CA GLN A 408 26.40 4.16 -10.64
C GLN A 408 25.94 4.52 -9.22
N GLU A 409 25.94 3.57 -8.27
CA GLU A 409 25.63 3.84 -6.86
C GLU A 409 26.62 4.81 -6.22
N VAL A 410 27.93 4.62 -6.46
CA VAL A 410 28.97 5.53 -5.98
C VAL A 410 28.75 6.93 -6.54
N LEU A 411 28.54 7.05 -7.86
CA LEU A 411 28.36 8.34 -8.52
C LEU A 411 27.08 9.03 -8.05
N ALA A 412 25.98 8.29 -7.89
CA ALA A 412 24.72 8.79 -7.33
C ALA A 412 24.87 9.31 -5.89
N SER A 413 25.62 8.60 -5.04
CA SER A 413 25.88 9.05 -3.67
C SER A 413 26.72 10.35 -3.61
N SER A 414 27.66 10.50 -4.54
CA SER A 414 28.43 11.74 -4.70
C SER A 414 27.52 12.89 -5.17
N VAL A 415 26.68 12.63 -6.19
CA VAL A 415 25.72 13.62 -6.72
C VAL A 415 24.74 14.10 -5.64
N ALA A 416 24.19 13.19 -4.83
CA ALA A 416 23.30 13.54 -3.72
C ALA A 416 24.00 14.41 -2.66
N LEU A 417 25.26 14.10 -2.31
CA LEU A 417 26.07 14.91 -1.40
C LEU A 417 26.24 16.34 -1.91
N PHE A 418 26.66 16.51 -3.16
CA PHE A 418 26.91 17.83 -3.73
C PHE A 418 25.62 18.61 -3.95
N ALA A 419 24.53 17.95 -4.33
CA ALA A 419 23.21 18.57 -4.40
C ALA A 419 22.79 19.12 -3.02
N LYS A 420 22.95 18.34 -1.96
CA LYS A 420 22.61 18.77 -0.59
C LYS A 420 23.51 19.92 -0.10
N GLN A 421 24.82 19.86 -0.37
CA GLN A 421 25.78 20.93 -0.04
C GLN A 421 25.40 22.27 -0.70
N ASN A 422 24.75 22.21 -1.87
CA ASN A 422 24.30 23.38 -2.62
C ASN A 422 22.80 23.65 -2.45
N HIS A 423 22.15 23.04 -1.45
CA HIS A 423 20.74 23.23 -1.11
C HIS A 423 19.77 22.94 -2.27
N MET A 424 20.11 21.96 -3.11
CA MET A 424 19.28 21.44 -4.19
C MET A 424 18.41 20.28 -3.65
N PRO A 425 17.10 20.48 -3.41
CA PRO A 425 16.26 19.46 -2.78
C PRO A 425 15.87 18.32 -3.73
N ASP A 426 16.03 18.53 -5.04
CA ASP A 426 15.75 17.57 -6.10
C ASP A 426 16.61 17.83 -7.34
N ILE A 427 16.86 16.78 -8.12
CA ILE A 427 17.71 16.75 -9.30
C ILE A 427 16.84 16.30 -10.48
N SER A 428 16.73 17.17 -11.48
CA SER A 428 15.96 16.92 -12.70
C SER A 428 16.76 16.10 -13.71
N ARG A 429 18.08 16.32 -13.79
CA ARG A 429 19.00 15.53 -14.62
C ARG A 429 20.45 15.66 -14.15
N VAL A 430 21.25 14.68 -14.56
CA VAL A 430 22.71 14.69 -14.47
C VAL A 430 23.27 14.70 -15.89
N VAL A 431 24.30 15.50 -16.14
CA VAL A 431 24.97 15.60 -17.45
C VAL A 431 26.47 15.59 -17.25
N SER A 432 27.22 14.85 -18.08
CA SER A 432 28.68 14.96 -18.14
C SER A 432 29.12 15.86 -19.29
N HIS A 433 30.03 16.80 -19.01
CA HIS A 433 30.67 17.61 -20.04
C HIS A 433 32.08 18.02 -19.64
N GLU A 434 33.05 17.87 -20.56
CA GLU A 434 34.45 18.28 -20.38
C GLU A 434 35.11 17.79 -19.08
N GLY A 435 34.79 16.57 -18.65
CA GLY A 435 35.35 15.96 -17.43
C GLY A 435 34.71 16.45 -16.12
N ASN A 436 33.64 17.23 -16.20
CA ASN A 436 32.80 17.63 -15.08
C ASN A 436 31.43 16.99 -15.18
N LEU A 437 30.86 16.66 -14.03
CA LEU A 437 29.49 16.22 -13.87
C LEU A 437 28.65 17.39 -13.33
N TYR A 438 27.51 17.62 -13.96
CA TYR A 438 26.57 18.67 -13.64
C TYR A 438 25.27 18.07 -13.11
N ALA A 439 24.91 18.41 -11.87
CA ALA A 439 23.57 18.18 -11.32
C ALA A 439 22.71 19.40 -11.63
N VAL A 440 21.55 19.18 -12.27
CA VAL A 440 20.68 20.27 -12.74
C VAL A 440 19.29 20.11 -12.16
N ARG A 441 18.77 21.21 -11.64
CA ARG A 441 17.37 21.36 -11.22
C ARG A 441 16.68 22.38 -12.12
N ASP A 442 15.61 21.97 -12.79
CA ASP A 442 14.79 22.86 -13.64
C ASP A 442 13.63 23.46 -12.84
N HIS A 443 13.44 24.77 -12.93
CA HIS A 443 12.32 25.49 -12.30
C HIS A 443 11.11 25.63 -13.24
N GLY A 444 10.67 24.50 -13.80
CA GLY A 444 9.49 24.44 -14.68
C GLY A 444 9.57 25.34 -15.92
N PHE A 445 8.44 25.93 -16.32
CA PHE A 445 8.27 26.69 -17.58
C PHE A 445 9.09 27.99 -17.69
N SER A 446 9.72 28.44 -16.61
CA SER A 446 10.49 29.70 -16.59
C SER A 446 11.84 29.63 -17.32
N GLY A 447 12.32 28.41 -17.63
CA GLY A 447 13.65 28.19 -18.19
C GLY A 447 14.80 28.44 -17.20
N ALA A 448 14.52 28.85 -15.96
CA ALA A 448 15.51 29.03 -14.91
C ALA A 448 15.99 27.67 -14.40
N ARG A 449 17.29 27.57 -14.11
CA ARG A 449 17.96 26.33 -13.68
C ARG A 449 18.94 26.62 -12.56
N ASP A 450 18.98 25.75 -11.57
CA ASP A 450 20.12 25.65 -10.66
C ASP A 450 21.07 24.57 -11.20
N VAL A 451 22.35 24.91 -11.32
CA VAL A 451 23.38 24.00 -11.84
C VAL A 451 24.52 23.93 -10.84
N VAL A 452 24.85 22.72 -10.42
CA VAL A 452 25.99 22.43 -9.55
C VAL A 452 26.95 21.57 -10.34
N SER A 453 28.20 22.02 -10.49
CA SER A 453 29.24 21.28 -11.22
C SER A 453 30.34 20.80 -10.28
N HIS A 454 30.86 19.60 -10.56
CA HIS A 454 32.01 19.05 -9.85
C HIS A 454 32.82 18.14 -10.78
N PRO A 455 34.15 18.04 -10.60
CA PRO A 455 34.98 17.17 -11.42
C PRO A 455 34.52 15.71 -11.31
N GLU A 456 34.24 15.08 -12.45
CA GLU A 456 33.66 13.74 -12.50
C GLU A 456 34.57 12.69 -11.84
N GLN A 457 35.88 12.79 -12.10
CA GLN A 457 36.87 11.92 -11.46
C GLN A 457 36.94 12.08 -9.95
N ALA A 458 36.65 13.28 -9.42
CA ALA A 458 36.59 13.47 -7.98
C ALA A 458 35.38 12.77 -7.36
N MET A 459 34.28 12.59 -8.11
CA MET A 459 33.11 11.86 -7.66
C MET A 459 33.28 10.34 -7.71
N LEU A 460 33.98 9.82 -8.74
CA LEU A 460 34.22 8.38 -8.91
C LEU A 460 35.27 7.81 -7.95
N ASN A 461 36.20 8.65 -7.46
CA ASN A 461 37.23 8.25 -6.50
C ASN A 461 36.77 8.22 -5.04
N ARG A 462 35.46 8.41 -4.81
CA ARG A 462 34.85 8.41 -3.48
C ARG A 462 34.10 7.09 -3.26
N THR A 463 33.77 6.80 -2.01
CA THR A 463 32.90 5.65 -1.69
C THR A 463 31.56 6.14 -1.14
N VAL A 464 30.55 5.25 -1.18
CA VAL A 464 29.24 5.54 -0.58
C VAL A 464 29.39 5.85 0.91
N GLU A 465 30.29 5.17 1.62
CA GLU A 465 30.60 5.41 3.04
C GLU A 465 31.16 6.82 3.29
N GLN A 466 32.11 7.26 2.46
CA GLN A 466 32.68 8.60 2.56
C GLN A 466 31.61 9.67 2.31
N ASN A 467 30.79 9.48 1.27
CA ASN A 467 29.70 10.39 0.96
C ASN A 467 28.64 10.43 2.07
N THR A 468 28.36 9.28 2.69
CA THR A 468 27.41 9.15 3.80
C THR A 468 27.89 9.94 5.02
N GLN A 469 29.18 9.84 5.35
CA GLN A 469 29.74 10.59 6.46
C GLN A 469 29.72 12.09 6.20
N GLU A 470 30.01 12.52 4.98
CA GLU A 470 30.04 13.94 4.64
C GLU A 470 28.64 14.56 4.53
N ILE A 471 27.65 13.84 3.98
CA ILE A 471 26.30 14.37 3.76
C ILE A 471 25.55 14.61 5.08
N ALA A 472 25.87 13.83 6.11
CA ALA A 472 25.34 13.98 7.46
C ALA A 472 25.85 15.26 8.15
N ASN A 473 27.00 15.79 7.72
CA ASN A 473 27.60 17.01 8.27
C ASN A 473 27.20 18.27 7.49
N VAL A 474 26.36 18.15 6.45
CA VAL A 474 25.85 19.30 5.70
C VAL A 474 24.76 19.99 6.52
N ALA A 475 25.05 21.20 7.00
CA ALA A 475 24.13 21.98 7.82
C ALA A 475 22.82 22.31 7.08
N ALA A 476 21.70 22.27 7.80
CA ALA A 476 20.42 22.73 7.28
C ALA A 476 20.49 24.23 6.96
N PRO A 477 19.93 24.68 5.82
CA PRO A 477 20.04 26.07 5.39
C PRO A 477 19.31 27.00 6.38
N THR A 478 19.93 28.14 6.69
CA THR A 478 19.30 29.23 7.43
C THR A 478 18.54 30.13 6.45
N GLN A 479 17.54 30.89 6.90
CA GLN A 479 16.82 31.85 6.04
C GLN A 479 17.77 32.85 5.33
N GLN A 480 18.93 33.14 5.93
CA GLN A 480 19.97 33.99 5.34
C GLN A 480 20.78 33.28 4.24
N SER A 481 21.07 31.97 4.36
CA SER A 481 21.80 31.22 3.34
C SER A 481 20.95 30.95 2.08
N TRP A 482 19.63 30.84 2.23
CA TRP A 482 18.69 30.78 1.09
C TRP A 482 18.75 32.03 0.19
N GLN A 483 18.89 33.21 0.79
CA GLN A 483 18.98 34.48 0.03
C GLN A 483 20.35 34.67 -0.63
N GLN A 484 21.44 34.16 -0.02
CA GLN A 484 22.79 34.20 -0.61
C GLN A 484 22.99 33.17 -1.73
N ALA A 485 22.46 31.95 -1.60
CA ALA A 485 22.55 30.91 -2.63
C ALA A 485 21.79 31.29 -3.92
N GLN A 486 20.62 31.93 -3.79
CA GLN A 486 19.87 32.47 -4.94
C GLN A 486 20.60 33.63 -5.65
N GLN A 487 21.47 34.37 -4.95
CA GLN A 487 22.28 35.43 -5.56
C GLN A 487 23.54 34.90 -6.25
N GLN A 488 24.14 33.80 -5.76
CA GLN A 488 25.31 33.18 -6.40
C GLN A 488 24.96 32.36 -7.65
N ASN A 489 23.81 31.67 -7.67
CA ASN A 489 23.39 30.86 -8.82
C ASN A 489 22.82 31.64 -10.02
N ARG A 490 22.48 32.92 -9.84
CA ARG A 490 22.08 33.81 -10.97
C ARG A 490 23.26 34.24 -11.85
N GLY A 491 24.51 33.97 -11.46
CA GLY A 491 25.71 34.34 -12.21
C GLY A 491 26.15 33.36 -13.29
N LEU A 492 25.56 32.16 -13.36
CA LEU A 492 25.96 31.08 -14.30
C LEU A 492 25.01 30.92 -15.50
N VAL A 493 24.04 31.84 -15.66
CA VAL A 493 23.18 31.91 -16.85
C VAL A 493 23.57 33.13 -17.67
N GLN A 494 24.71 33.02 -18.37
CA GLN A 494 24.97 33.65 -19.67
C GLN A 494 25.64 32.63 -20.58
#